data_AF-A0A2V6B7T2-F1
#
_entry.id   AF-A0A2V6B7T2-F1
#
_cell.length_a   1.000
_cell.length_b   1.000
_cell.length_c   1.000
_cell.angle_alpha   90.00
_cell.angle_beta   90.00
_cell.angle_gamma   90.00
#
_symmetry.space_group_name_H-M   'P 1'
#
loop_
_entity.id
_entity.type
_entity.pdbx_description
1 polymer ?
#
loop_
_entity_poly.entity_id
_entity_poly.type
_entity_poly.pdbx_seq_one_letter_code
_entity_poly.pdbx_strand_id
1 'polypeptide(L)'
;MIADARDRASEISFYLRDKRVEGLGHPPVYIPESQDMVNQFSFWPRYDEFVEIKSGAPRPEGEVYTEENGINLFMGRDALFIRNGEKKHVPHSIQAAFQSLEPVGTIELSRYGKVIRTWQVFLCRNYRTLPL
;
A
#
# COMPACT_ATOMS: atom_id res chain seq x y z
N MET A 1 4.72 -2.96 -0.30
CA MET A 1 3.53 -3.77 -0.66
C MET A 1 2.29 -3.08 -0.12
N ILE A 2 1.11 -3.34 -0.70
CA ILE A 2 -0.16 -2.74 -0.31
C ILE A 2 -1.21 -3.83 -0.05
N ALA A 3 -2.03 -3.67 0.98
CA ALA A 3 -3.19 -4.52 1.24
C ALA A 3 -4.47 -3.67 1.35
N ASP A 4 -5.59 -4.12 0.79
CA ASP A 4 -6.89 -3.40 0.82
C ASP A 4 -7.59 -3.39 2.19
N ALA A 5 -6.99 -3.97 3.24
CA ALA A 5 -7.52 -3.89 4.60
C ALA A 5 -6.40 -4.04 5.63
N ARG A 6 -6.62 -3.43 6.81
CA ARG A 6 -5.67 -3.47 7.94
C ARG A 6 -5.34 -4.88 8.41
N ASP A 7 -6.36 -5.71 8.65
CA ASP A 7 -6.14 -7.08 9.15
C ASP A 7 -5.27 -7.89 8.21
N ARG A 8 -5.45 -7.69 6.90
CA ARG A 8 -4.62 -8.32 5.86
C ARG A 8 -3.23 -7.71 5.79
N ALA A 9 -3.10 -6.39 5.92
CA ALA A 9 -1.80 -5.73 6.01
C ALA A 9 -1.00 -6.29 7.21
N SER A 10 -1.63 -6.42 8.37
CA SER A 10 -1.05 -7.00 9.59
C SER A 10 -0.70 -8.48 9.42
N GLU A 11 -1.61 -9.27 8.84
CA GLU A 11 -1.40 -10.70 8.58
C GLU A 11 -0.20 -10.92 7.65
N ILE A 12 -0.16 -10.24 6.50
CA ILE A 12 0.97 -10.34 5.56
C ILE A 12 2.25 -9.81 6.23
N SER A 13 2.18 -8.68 6.95
CA SER A 13 3.34 -8.12 7.66
C SER A 13 3.92 -9.06 8.71
N PHE A 14 3.09 -9.88 9.35
CA PHE A 14 3.54 -10.87 10.33
C PHE A 14 4.33 -11.99 9.64
N TYR A 15 3.77 -12.58 8.58
CA TYR A 15 4.32 -13.76 7.92
C TYR A 15 5.37 -13.48 6.83
N LEU A 16 5.47 -12.24 6.33
CA LEU A 16 6.47 -11.88 5.32
C LEU A 16 7.87 -12.06 5.91
N ARG A 17 8.69 -12.89 5.26
CA ARG A 17 10.06 -13.19 5.72
C ARG A 17 10.98 -11.98 5.49
N ASP A 18 11.03 -11.52 4.25
CA ASP A 18 11.91 -10.43 3.82
C ASP A 18 11.16 -9.09 3.86
N LYS A 19 11.10 -8.49 5.04
CA LYS A 19 10.36 -7.25 5.29
C LYS A 19 11.17 -6.04 4.83
N ARG A 20 10.67 -5.33 3.82
CA ARG A 20 11.14 -3.98 3.47
C ARG A 20 10.25 -2.93 4.13
N VAL A 21 10.84 -2.06 4.95
CA VAL A 21 10.16 -0.92 5.59
C VAL A 21 10.77 0.38 5.10
N GLU A 22 9.95 1.42 4.93
CA GLU A 22 10.42 2.71 4.40
C GLU A 22 10.96 3.67 5.46
N GLY A 23 10.88 3.30 6.74
CA GLY A 23 11.37 4.11 7.84
C GLY A 23 11.17 3.44 9.19
N LEU A 24 11.77 4.02 10.22
CA LEU A 24 11.56 3.57 11.60
C LEU A 24 10.08 3.68 11.97
N GLY A 25 9.49 2.59 12.43
CA GLY A 25 8.06 2.53 12.79
C GLY A 25 7.11 2.34 11.62
N HIS A 26 7.59 2.30 10.37
CA HIS A 26 6.73 1.99 9.22
C HIS A 26 6.44 0.48 9.13
N PRO A 27 5.23 0.09 8.70
CA PRO A 27 4.93 -1.31 8.41
C PRO A 27 5.57 -1.75 7.10
N PRO A 28 5.79 -3.06 6.90
CA PRO A 28 6.24 -3.58 5.61
C PRO A 28 5.11 -3.69 4.57
N VAL A 29 3.86 -3.68 5.03
CA VAL A 29 2.67 -3.68 4.19
C VAL A 29 1.77 -2.51 4.57
N TYR A 30 1.54 -1.64 3.59
CA TYR A 30 0.77 -0.41 3.76
C TYR A 30 -0.69 -0.64 3.36
N ILE A 31 -1.57 0.24 3.80
CA ILE A 31 -2.93 0.36 3.28
C ILE A 31 -3.00 1.50 2.25
N PRO A 32 -3.88 1.43 1.23
CA PRO A 32 -3.98 2.46 0.19
C PRO A 32 -4.37 3.81 0.79
N GLU A 33 -5.43 3.80 1.60
CA GLU A 33 -6.06 4.94 2.25
C GLU A 33 -6.79 4.45 3.50
N SER A 34 -7.04 5.32 4.48
CA SER A 34 -8.11 5.06 5.46
C SER A 34 -8.50 6.28 6.27
N GLN A 35 -9.80 6.43 6.51
CA GLN A 35 -10.37 7.45 7.39
C GLN A 35 -10.88 6.89 8.74
N ASP A 36 -10.99 5.57 8.89
CA ASP A 36 -11.59 4.98 10.09
C ASP A 36 -10.55 4.62 11.17
N MET A 37 -10.70 5.22 12.35
CA MET A 37 -9.87 4.93 13.51
C MET A 37 -10.50 3.81 14.36
N VAL A 38 -10.12 2.57 14.08
CA VAL A 38 -10.76 1.36 14.66
C VAL A 38 -9.87 0.70 15.71
N ASN A 39 -8.54 0.77 15.55
CA ASN A 39 -7.57 0.17 16.47
C ASN A 39 -6.17 0.80 16.30
N GLN A 40 -5.18 0.29 17.02
CA GLN A 40 -3.79 0.77 16.95
C GLN A 40 -3.14 0.72 15.57
N PHE A 41 -3.61 -0.13 14.64
CA PHE A 41 -3.12 -0.19 13.26
C PHE A 41 -3.71 0.92 12.39
N SER A 42 -4.67 1.71 12.89
CA SER A 42 -5.13 2.92 12.20
C SER A 42 -4.08 4.02 12.14
N PHE A 43 -3.06 3.97 13.00
CA PHE A 43 -1.93 4.90 13.00
C PHE A 43 -0.74 4.42 12.16
N TRP A 44 -0.86 3.27 11.48
CA TRP A 44 0.17 2.86 10.53
C TRP A 44 0.21 3.86 9.37
N PRO A 45 1.43 4.30 8.96
CA PRO A 45 1.59 5.12 7.77
C PRO A 45 0.85 4.55 6.57
N ARG A 46 0.24 5.43 5.77
CA ARG A 46 -0.55 5.05 4.60
C ARG A 46 0.24 5.28 3.31
N TYR A 47 -0.21 4.64 2.23
CA TYR A 47 0.46 4.78 0.94
C TYR A 47 0.18 6.14 0.28
N ASP A 48 -0.98 6.73 0.55
CA ASP A 48 -1.40 8.07 0.09
C ASP A 48 -0.88 9.22 0.97
N GLU A 49 -0.17 8.91 2.06
CA GLU A 49 0.27 9.91 3.03
C GLU A 49 1.50 10.68 2.58
N PHE A 50 1.49 11.99 2.82
CA PHE A 50 2.64 12.87 2.63
C PHE A 50 3.29 13.12 3.99
N VAL A 51 4.62 12.96 4.06
CA VAL A 51 5.40 13.21 5.27
C VAL A 51 6.15 14.52 5.15
N GLU A 52 6.15 15.35 6.20
CA GLU A 52 6.90 16.61 6.21
C GLU A 52 8.39 16.38 5.97
N ILE A 53 8.99 17.20 5.10
CA ILE A 53 10.44 17.23 4.94
C ILE A 53 11.04 17.86 6.21
N LYS A 54 11.80 17.06 6.98
CA LYS A 54 12.63 17.61 8.07
C LYS A 54 13.61 18.64 7.50
N SER A 55 13.64 19.83 8.07
CA SER A 55 14.54 20.92 7.69
C SER A 55 16.00 20.43 7.58
N GLY A 56 16.55 20.42 6.36
CA GLY A 56 17.94 20.02 6.08
C GLY A 56 18.13 18.72 5.29
N ALA A 57 17.08 17.96 4.98
CA ALA A 57 17.19 16.78 4.13
C ALA A 57 17.33 17.16 2.63
N PRO A 58 18.19 16.48 1.84
CA PRO A 58 18.28 16.71 0.40
C PRO A 58 16.94 16.39 -0.26
N ARG A 59 16.41 17.35 -1.02
CA ARG A 59 15.14 17.20 -1.75
C ARG A 59 15.35 16.25 -2.93
N PRO A 60 14.48 15.25 -3.14
CA PRO A 60 14.52 14.43 -4.34
C PRO A 60 14.24 15.30 -5.57
N GLU A 61 15.08 15.21 -6.60
CA GLU A 61 14.92 15.97 -7.84
C GLU A 61 13.73 15.44 -8.63
N GLY A 62 12.75 16.31 -8.95
CA GLY A 62 11.67 16.02 -9.90
C GLY A 62 10.24 15.96 -9.36
N GLU A 63 9.99 16.24 -8.07
CA GLU A 63 8.62 16.21 -7.51
C GLU A 63 7.88 17.55 -7.64
N VAL A 64 6.66 17.47 -8.17
CA VAL A 64 5.73 18.57 -8.40
C VAL A 64 5.03 18.93 -7.09
N TYR A 65 5.08 20.22 -6.77
CA TYR A 65 4.50 20.88 -5.60
C TYR A 65 3.03 20.49 -5.30
N THR A 66 2.74 20.13 -4.05
CA THR A 66 1.40 20.12 -3.44
C THR A 66 1.41 20.95 -2.14
N GLU A 67 0.25 21.51 -1.75
CA GLU A 67 0.08 22.68 -0.87
C GLU A 67 0.54 22.57 0.60
N GLU A 68 1.07 21.43 1.03
CA GLU A 68 1.78 21.28 2.30
C GLU A 68 3.14 20.69 1.97
N ASN A 69 4.23 21.18 2.58
CA ASN A 69 5.64 20.86 2.26
C ASN A 69 6.05 19.39 2.51
N GLY A 70 5.14 18.43 2.38
CA GLY A 70 5.36 17.01 2.51
C GLY A 70 5.76 16.34 1.19
N ILE A 71 6.45 15.22 1.32
CA ILE A 71 6.80 14.31 0.22
C ILE A 71 6.04 13.00 0.40
N ASN A 72 5.64 12.38 -0.71
CA ASN A 72 5.14 11.01 -0.65
C ASN A 72 6.32 10.04 -0.86
N LEU A 73 6.61 9.21 0.15
CA LEU A 73 7.77 8.31 0.15
C LEU A 73 7.72 7.24 -0.95
N PHE A 74 6.57 7.07 -1.60
CA PHE A 74 6.30 6.02 -2.57
C PHE A 74 6.24 6.53 -4.02
N MET A 75 6.48 7.82 -4.26
CA MET A 75 6.54 8.37 -5.61
C MET A 75 7.47 7.56 -6.53
N GLY A 76 7.00 7.27 -7.74
CA GLY A 76 7.75 6.52 -8.75
C GLY A 76 7.84 5.02 -8.52
N ARG A 77 7.32 4.49 -7.41
CA ARG A 77 7.57 3.09 -7.02
C ARG A 77 6.56 2.10 -7.59
N ASP A 78 7.03 0.88 -7.76
CA ASP A 78 6.21 -0.29 -8.01
C ASP A 78 5.75 -0.93 -6.68
N ALA A 79 4.58 -1.56 -6.70
CA ALA A 79 4.03 -2.27 -5.55
C ALA A 79 3.27 -3.53 -5.98
N LEU A 80 3.26 -4.53 -5.10
CA LEU A 80 2.23 -5.57 -5.14
C LEU A 80 1.04 -5.12 -4.29
N PHE A 81 -0.15 -5.15 -4.89
CA PHE A 81 -1.41 -4.95 -4.21
C PHE A 81 -2.12 -6.29 -3.99
N ILE A 82 -2.43 -6.60 -2.73
CA ILE A 82 -3.07 -7.85 -2.34
C ILE A 82 -4.45 -7.54 -1.76
N ARG A 83 -5.48 -8.18 -2.30
CA ARG A 83 -6.85 -8.01 -1.84
C ARG A 83 -7.61 -9.31 -1.61
N ASN A 84 -8.73 -9.23 -0.91
CA ASN A 84 -9.67 -10.34 -0.85
C ASN A 84 -10.25 -10.64 -2.26
N GLY A 85 -10.31 -11.92 -2.63
CA GLY A 85 -10.64 -12.39 -3.97
C GLY A 85 -12.12 -12.33 -4.36
N GLU A 86 -13.00 -12.01 -3.41
CA GLU A 86 -14.45 -11.91 -3.65
C GLU A 86 -14.87 -10.61 -4.37
N LYS A 87 -13.95 -9.65 -4.52
CA LYS A 87 -14.24 -8.34 -5.13
C LYS A 87 -13.98 -8.38 -6.64
N LYS A 88 -14.93 -7.87 -7.43
CA LYS A 88 -14.78 -7.75 -8.89
C LYS A 88 -13.79 -6.63 -9.28
N HIS A 89 -14.00 -5.41 -8.79
CA HIS A 89 -13.25 -4.23 -9.22
C HIS A 89 -12.19 -3.79 -8.20
N VAL A 90 -11.00 -3.43 -8.69
CA VAL A 90 -9.91 -2.90 -7.86
C VAL A 90 -10.32 -1.51 -7.36
N PRO A 91 -10.02 -1.14 -6.08
CA PRO A 91 -10.39 0.18 -5.58
C PRO A 91 -9.89 1.30 -6.50
N HIS A 92 -10.73 2.32 -6.69
CA HIS A 92 -10.39 3.46 -7.56
C HIS A 92 -9.08 4.14 -7.12
N SER A 93 -8.84 4.21 -5.81
CA SER A 93 -7.60 4.74 -5.23
C SER A 93 -6.34 4.02 -5.72
N ILE A 94 -6.42 2.70 -5.98
CA ILE A 94 -5.31 1.93 -6.57
C ILE A 94 -5.26 2.10 -8.08
N GLN A 95 -6.42 2.14 -8.75
CA GLN A 95 -6.46 2.27 -10.21
C GLN A 95 -5.94 3.62 -10.70
N ALA A 96 -6.27 4.71 -10.00
CA ALA A 96 -5.92 6.06 -10.39
C ALA A 96 -4.48 6.44 -10.00
N ALA A 97 -3.96 5.87 -8.91
CA ALA A 97 -2.68 6.31 -8.36
C ALA A 97 -1.44 5.63 -8.97
N PHE A 98 -1.62 4.68 -9.89
CA PHE A 98 -0.52 3.96 -10.55
C PHE A 98 -0.62 4.11 -12.07
N GLN A 99 0.53 4.11 -12.75
CA GLN A 99 0.58 4.15 -14.20
C GLN A 99 -0.09 2.93 -14.85
N SER A 100 0.07 1.74 -14.26
CA SER A 100 -0.57 0.53 -14.74
C SER A 100 -0.82 -0.45 -13.60
N LEU A 101 -1.78 -1.34 -13.82
CA LEU A 101 -2.25 -2.32 -12.87
C LEU A 101 -2.54 -3.63 -13.60
N GLU A 102 -1.80 -4.68 -13.24
CA GLU A 102 -1.87 -5.97 -13.92
C GLU A 102 -2.21 -7.08 -12.90
N PRO A 103 -3.22 -7.94 -13.16
CA PRO A 103 -3.43 -9.12 -12.33
C PRO A 103 -2.29 -10.10 -12.54
N VAL A 104 -1.60 -10.48 -11.46
CA VAL A 104 -0.45 -11.41 -11.53
C VAL A 104 -0.75 -12.79 -10.96
N GLY A 105 -1.82 -12.93 -10.19
CA GLY A 105 -2.27 -14.24 -9.75
C GLY A 105 -3.23 -14.20 -8.56
N THR A 106 -3.49 -15.40 -8.06
CA THR A 106 -4.37 -15.65 -6.93
C THR A 106 -3.65 -16.56 -5.94
N ILE A 107 -3.77 -16.27 -4.64
CA ILE A 107 -3.26 -17.08 -3.55
C ILE A 107 -4.45 -17.67 -2.81
N GLU A 108 -4.50 -19.00 -2.70
CA GLU A 108 -5.50 -19.68 -1.90
C GLU A 108 -4.91 -20.05 -0.54
N LEU A 109 -5.58 -19.63 0.52
CA LEU A 109 -5.27 -20.06 1.87
C LEU A 109 -6.21 -21.21 2.22
N SER A 110 -5.62 -22.37 2.50
CA SER A 110 -6.36 -23.57 2.90
C SER A 110 -6.05 -23.98 4.33
N ARG A 111 -7.05 -24.53 5.01
CA ARG A 111 -6.93 -25.15 6.33
C ARG A 111 -7.65 -26.48 6.31
N TYR A 112 -6.94 -27.56 6.67
CA TYR A 112 -7.47 -28.93 6.61
C TYR A 112 -8.06 -29.30 5.23
N GLY A 113 -7.39 -28.89 4.15
CA GLY A 113 -7.83 -29.16 2.77
C GLY A 113 -9.02 -28.32 2.28
N LYS A 114 -9.58 -27.42 3.10
CA LYS A 114 -10.64 -26.48 2.70
C LYS A 114 -10.05 -25.09 2.46
N VAL A 115 -10.37 -24.48 1.34
CA VAL A 115 -10.04 -23.06 1.08
C VAL A 115 -10.84 -22.21 2.04
N ILE A 116 -10.14 -21.44 2.87
CA ILE A 116 -10.75 -20.52 3.85
C ILE A 116 -10.76 -19.09 3.33
N ARG A 117 -9.81 -18.73 2.47
CA ARG A 117 -9.69 -17.40 1.86
C ARG A 117 -8.99 -17.52 0.51
N THR A 118 -9.32 -16.59 -0.37
CA THR A 118 -8.66 -16.42 -1.65
C THR A 118 -8.22 -14.97 -1.75
N TRP A 119 -6.95 -14.72 -2.07
CA TRP A 119 -6.43 -13.38 -2.28
C TRP A 119 -6.02 -13.18 -3.72
N GLN A 120 -6.39 -12.03 -4.29
CA GLN A 120 -5.95 -11.63 -5.61
C GLN A 120 -4.74 -10.71 -5.47
N VAL A 121 -3.76 -10.92 -6.34
CA VAL A 121 -2.50 -10.16 -6.36
C VAL A 121 -2.41 -9.40 -7.67
N PHE A 122 -2.09 -8.12 -7.56
CA PHE A 122 -1.90 -7.22 -8.67
C PHE A 122 -0.51 -6.59 -8.61
N LEU A 123 0.12 -6.42 -9.76
CA LEU A 123 1.32 -5.62 -9.93
C LEU A 123 0.92 -4.20 -10.32
N CYS A 124 1.23 -3.26 -9.43
CA CYS A 124 1.02 -1.84 -9.62
C CYS A 124 2.36 -1.20 -10.02
N ARG A 125 2.42 -0.52 -11.17
CA ARG A 125 3.65 0.10 -11.66
C ARG A 125 3.62 1.61 -11.53
N ASN A 126 4.75 2.18 -11.13
CA ASN A 126 5.03 3.61 -11.11
C ASN A 126 3.92 4.43 -10.44
N TYR A 127 3.94 4.51 -9.12
CA TYR A 127 3.02 5.32 -8.34
C TYR A 127 3.17 6.82 -8.66
N ARG A 128 2.03 7.51 -8.81
CA ARG A 128 1.94 8.91 -9.27
C ARG A 128 1.15 9.82 -8.33
N THR A 129 0.80 9.33 -7.14
CA THR A 129 -0.23 9.89 -6.24
C THR A 129 -1.63 9.94 -6.88
N LEU A 130 -2.65 10.22 -6.07
CA LEU A 130 -3.97 10.53 -6.60
C LEU A 130 -3.96 11.94 -7.19
N PRO A 131 -4.53 12.17 -8.39
CA PRO A 131 -4.87 13.53 -8.81
C PRO A 131 -5.93 14.09 -7.84
N LEU A 132 -5.71 15.32 -7.40
CA LEU A 132 -6.67 16.10 -6.59
C LEU A 132 -7.99 16.31 -7.35
#